data_AF-A0A0B1TIJ4-F1
#
_entry.id   AF-A0A0B1TIJ4-F1
#
_cell.length_a   1.000
_cell.length_b   1.000
_cell.length_c   1.000
_cell.angle_alpha   90.00
_cell.angle_beta   90.00
_cell.angle_gamma   90.00
#
_symmetry.space_group_name_H-M   'P 1'
#
loop_
_entity.id
_entity.type
_entity.pdbx_description
1 polymer ?
#
loop_
_entity_poly.entity_id
_entity_poly.type
_entity_poly.pdbx_seq_one_letter_code
_entity_poly.pdbx_strand_id
1 'polypeptide(L)'
;MSCAKTKCCGPGYASPKEAMDGPREKVLFVKCPHTKAGGHDMLAAIDVDPTSETYLSVLSRVDFPHESDEVHHSGWNTCSSCFGNASLKRTHLILPCLNSDRIYIVNVENERDMRLEVTIEPELLHEYNISFPHTAHCLADGDIMISMLGDAEGNNKDKPRDYDSIYFVSVRLLLQNMISIRAMDD
;
A
#
# COMPACT_ATOMS: atom_id res chain seq x y z
N MET A 1 -19.63 -13.18 -29.90
CA MET A 1 -18.54 -12.56 -30.69
C MET A 1 -17.40 -12.28 -29.74
N SER A 2 -16.29 -12.99 -29.95
CA SER A 2 -15.06 -12.85 -29.18
C SER A 2 -14.46 -11.47 -29.42
N CYS A 3 -14.24 -10.71 -28.35
CA CYS A 3 -13.29 -9.60 -28.36
C CYS A 3 -12.10 -9.98 -27.47
N ALA A 4 -11.39 -11.03 -27.87
CA ALA A 4 -10.02 -11.23 -27.43
C ALA A 4 -9.13 -10.18 -28.12
N LYS A 5 -8.72 -9.16 -27.36
CA LYS A 5 -7.43 -8.44 -27.39
C LYS A 5 -7.61 -7.02 -26.84
N THR A 6 -7.13 -6.81 -25.61
CA THR A 6 -6.49 -5.55 -25.23
C THR A 6 -5.33 -5.87 -24.29
N LYS A 7 -4.25 -6.43 -24.85
CA LYS A 7 -2.92 -6.39 -24.20
C LYS A 7 -2.33 -4.98 -24.40
N CYS A 8 -3.10 -3.96 -24.06
CA CYS A 8 -2.73 -2.58 -24.27
C CYS A 8 -3.08 -1.75 -23.03
N CYS A 9 -2.13 -0.87 -22.70
CA CYS A 9 -2.25 0.31 -21.86
C CYS A 9 -1.87 0.21 -20.37
N GLY A 10 -1.20 -0.83 -19.87
CA GLY A 10 -0.76 -0.79 -18.46
C GLY A 10 -1.91 -0.91 -17.45
N PRO A 11 -1.69 -0.54 -16.17
CA PRO A 11 -2.65 -0.79 -15.11
C PRO A 11 -3.83 0.20 -15.12
N GLY A 12 -5.04 -0.31 -14.86
CA GLY A 12 -6.24 0.51 -14.67
C GLY A 12 -6.97 0.87 -15.96
N TYR A 13 -7.59 2.06 -15.99
CA TYR A 13 -8.54 2.51 -17.01
C TYR A 13 -8.24 3.95 -17.44
N ALA A 14 -8.55 4.34 -18.67
CA ALA A 14 -8.24 5.68 -19.17
C ALA A 14 -9.13 6.77 -18.56
N SER A 15 -10.32 6.39 -18.07
CA SER A 15 -11.30 7.33 -17.54
C SER A 15 -12.19 6.68 -16.47
N PRO A 16 -12.87 7.49 -15.64
CA PRO A 16 -13.88 6.98 -14.70
C PRO A 16 -15.01 6.19 -15.38
N LYS A 17 -15.41 6.57 -16.60
CA LYS A 17 -16.44 5.85 -17.36
C LYS A 17 -16.01 4.42 -17.68
N GLU A 18 -14.80 4.26 -18.22
CA GLU A 18 -14.26 2.92 -18.49
C GLU A 18 -14.07 2.09 -17.21
N ALA A 19 -13.72 2.74 -16.09
CA ALA A 19 -13.63 2.06 -14.79
C ALA A 19 -14.98 1.53 -14.30
N MET A 20 -16.07 2.27 -14.52
CA MET A 20 -17.43 1.82 -14.19
C MET A 20 -17.89 0.66 -15.08
N ASP A 21 -17.44 0.62 -16.33
CA ASP A 21 -17.73 -0.46 -17.28
C ASP A 21 -16.79 -1.68 -17.10
N GLY A 22 -15.83 -1.60 -16.17
CA GLY A 22 -14.87 -2.65 -15.87
C GLY A 22 -15.49 -3.91 -15.25
N PRO A 23 -14.76 -5.03 -15.21
CA PRO A 23 -15.22 -6.23 -14.53
C PRO A 23 -15.44 -5.97 -13.03
N ARG A 24 -16.47 -6.60 -12.46
CA ARG A 24 -16.68 -6.60 -11.01
C ARG A 24 -15.52 -7.28 -10.30
N GLU A 25 -15.18 -6.76 -9.13
CA GLU A 25 -14.20 -7.33 -8.24
C GLU A 25 -14.60 -8.73 -7.78
N LYS A 26 -13.60 -9.61 -7.64
CA LYS A 26 -13.76 -10.98 -7.14
C LYS A 26 -13.09 -11.21 -5.80
N VAL A 27 -12.20 -10.28 -5.41
CA VAL A 27 -11.41 -10.36 -4.19
C VAL A 27 -11.37 -8.99 -3.53
N LEU A 28 -11.51 -8.95 -2.21
CA LEU A 28 -11.26 -7.77 -1.39
C LEU A 28 -10.04 -8.00 -0.51
N PHE A 29 -9.13 -7.03 -0.48
CA PHE A 29 -8.03 -7.01 0.47
C PHE A 29 -8.41 -6.16 1.67
N VAL A 30 -8.49 -6.79 2.84
CA VAL A 30 -8.99 -6.18 4.07
C VAL A 30 -7.87 -6.09 5.08
N LYS A 31 -7.65 -4.87 5.57
CA LYS A 31 -6.75 -4.57 6.68
C LYS A 31 -7.44 -4.95 7.98
N CYS A 32 -6.73 -5.64 8.85
CA CYS A 32 -7.26 -6.14 10.12
C CYS A 32 -6.34 -5.69 11.26
N PRO A 33 -6.48 -4.44 11.74
CA PRO A 33 -5.75 -4.00 12.91
C PRO A 33 -6.22 -4.78 14.15
N HIS A 34 -5.29 -5.14 15.02
CA HIS A 34 -5.57 -5.88 16.24
C HIS A 34 -5.84 -4.91 17.38
N THR A 35 -6.99 -5.07 18.04
CA THR A 35 -7.44 -4.14 19.10
C THR A 35 -6.89 -4.48 20.48
N LYS A 36 -6.27 -5.65 20.65
CA LYS A 36 -5.64 -6.05 21.92
C LYS A 36 -4.18 -5.60 21.94
N ALA A 37 -3.75 -5.06 23.07
CA ALA A 37 -2.35 -4.75 23.32
C ALA A 37 -1.49 -6.01 23.10
N GLY A 38 -0.38 -5.85 22.39
CA GLY A 38 0.54 -6.93 22.03
C GLY A 38 0.02 -7.88 20.95
N GLY A 39 -1.02 -7.49 20.21
CA GLY A 39 -1.48 -8.27 19.06
C GLY A 39 -0.83 -7.84 17.76
N HIS A 40 -0.74 -8.79 16.83
CA HIS A 40 -0.26 -8.57 15.47
C HIS A 40 -1.43 -8.26 14.55
N ASP A 41 -1.22 -7.25 13.72
CA ASP A 41 -2.13 -6.90 12.64
C ASP A 41 -2.01 -7.91 11.50
N MET A 42 -2.99 -7.93 10.59
CA MET A 42 -2.92 -8.77 9.39
C MET A 42 -3.57 -8.11 8.17
N LEU A 43 -3.22 -8.62 7.00
CA LEU A 43 -3.94 -8.39 5.74
C LEU A 43 -4.62 -9.69 5.31
N ALA A 44 -5.91 -9.64 5.01
CA ALA A 44 -6.68 -10.79 4.51
C ALA A 44 -7.18 -10.56 3.08
N ALA A 45 -7.11 -11.60 2.25
CA ALA A 45 -7.79 -11.65 0.96
C ALA A 45 -9.11 -12.40 1.12
N ILE A 46 -10.23 -11.76 0.78
CA ILE A 46 -11.58 -12.31 0.92
C ILE A 46 -12.18 -12.53 -0.46
N ASP A 47 -12.67 -13.73 -0.71
CA ASP A 47 -13.43 -14.06 -1.91
C ASP A 47 -14.82 -13.42 -1.88
N VAL A 48 -15.11 -12.60 -2.89
CA VAL A 48 -16.40 -11.94 -3.06
C VAL A 48 -17.06 -12.28 -4.40
N ASP A 49 -16.57 -13.29 -5.13
CA ASP A 49 -17.22 -13.79 -6.34
C ASP A 49 -18.41 -14.70 -5.98
N PRO A 50 -19.67 -14.30 -6.24
CA PRO A 50 -20.84 -15.10 -5.87
C PRO A 50 -20.92 -16.46 -6.58
N THR A 51 -20.11 -16.67 -7.62
CA THR A 51 -20.03 -17.92 -8.37
C THR A 51 -18.90 -18.85 -7.89
N SER A 52 -18.06 -18.38 -6.98
CA SER A 52 -16.95 -19.15 -6.42
C SER A 52 -17.44 -20.15 -5.36
N GLU A 53 -16.81 -21.33 -5.32
CA GLU A 53 -17.02 -22.32 -4.25
C GLU A 53 -16.56 -21.79 -2.88
N THR A 54 -15.65 -20.81 -2.88
CA THR A 54 -15.11 -20.18 -1.67
C THR A 54 -15.74 -18.80 -1.37
N TYR A 55 -16.89 -18.48 -1.96
CA TYR A 55 -17.58 -17.19 -1.73
C TYR A 55 -17.75 -16.86 -0.23
N LEU A 56 -17.39 -15.62 0.15
CA LEU A 56 -17.39 -15.10 1.53
C LEU A 56 -16.43 -15.81 2.49
N SER A 57 -15.34 -16.36 1.97
CA SER A 57 -14.26 -16.94 2.78
C SER A 57 -12.94 -16.19 2.62
N VAL A 58 -12.05 -16.39 3.60
CA VAL A 58 -10.66 -15.89 3.54
C VAL A 58 -9.86 -16.84 2.65
N LEU A 59 -9.32 -16.31 1.56
CA LEU A 59 -8.49 -17.04 0.59
C LEU A 59 -7.06 -17.25 1.10
N SER A 60 -6.47 -16.18 1.63
CA SER A 60 -5.17 -16.18 2.29
C SER A 60 -5.06 -14.98 3.23
N ARG A 61 -4.04 -14.98 4.08
CA ARG A 61 -3.70 -13.85 4.94
C ARG A 61 -2.20 -13.72 5.12
N VAL A 62 -1.77 -12.51 5.45
CA VAL A 62 -0.40 -12.20 5.89
C VAL A 62 -0.52 -11.64 7.31
N ASP A 63 -0.03 -12.42 8.28
CA ASP A 63 0.12 -11.97 9.66
C ASP A 63 1.42 -11.12 9.73
N PHE A 64 1.32 -9.88 10.23
CA PHE A 64 2.47 -8.98 10.27
C PHE A 64 3.41 -9.31 11.45
N PRO A 65 4.73 -9.14 11.28
CA PRO A 65 5.71 -9.60 12.26
C PRO A 65 5.78 -8.76 13.55
N HIS A 66 5.20 -7.56 13.57
CA HIS A 66 5.29 -6.65 14.72
C HIS A 66 3.91 -6.44 15.36
N GLU A 67 3.94 -6.08 16.64
CA GLU A 67 2.75 -5.83 17.44
C GLU A 67 2.40 -4.34 17.39
N SER A 68 1.12 -4.01 17.53
CA SER A 68 0.64 -2.64 17.72
C SER A 68 1.00 -1.67 16.57
N ASP A 69 1.04 -2.18 15.34
CA ASP A 69 1.33 -1.42 14.12
C ASP A 69 0.21 -0.42 13.76
N GLU A 70 -1.05 -0.82 13.94
CA GLU A 70 -2.24 -0.12 13.47
C GLU A 70 -2.23 0.11 11.94
N VAL A 71 -2.33 -0.99 11.19
CA VAL A 71 -2.54 -0.94 9.74
C VAL A 71 -3.89 -0.29 9.43
N HIS A 72 -3.84 0.96 8.95
CA HIS A 72 -5.01 1.82 8.90
C HIS A 72 -5.49 2.06 7.46
N HIS A 73 -4.66 2.73 6.66
CA HIS A 73 -4.90 3.01 5.26
C HIS A 73 -4.07 2.08 4.35
N SER A 74 -4.40 2.05 3.07
CA SER A 74 -3.60 1.32 2.08
C SER A 74 -3.70 1.96 0.71
N GLY A 75 -2.67 1.75 -0.10
CA GLY A 75 -2.60 2.20 -1.48
C GLY A 75 -2.02 1.12 -2.38
N TRP A 76 -2.29 1.22 -3.68
CA TRP A 76 -1.68 0.35 -4.68
C TRP A 76 -0.32 0.90 -5.12
N ASN A 77 0.62 0.01 -5.46
CA ASN A 77 1.88 0.42 -6.07
C ASN A 77 1.69 1.13 -7.42
N THR A 78 0.63 0.81 -8.15
CA THR A 78 0.26 1.50 -9.39
C THR A 78 -1.24 1.39 -9.66
N CYS A 79 -1.79 2.39 -10.34
CA CYS A 79 -3.21 2.46 -10.65
C CYS A 79 -3.45 3.12 -12.02
N SER A 80 -4.69 3.55 -12.28
CA SER A 80 -5.08 4.19 -13.54
C SER A 80 -4.30 5.47 -13.85
N SER A 81 -3.62 6.09 -12.88
CA SER A 81 -2.68 7.19 -13.12
C SER A 81 -1.53 6.79 -14.06
N CYS A 82 -1.18 5.51 -14.10
CA CYS A 82 -0.16 4.93 -14.98
C CYS A 82 -0.75 4.32 -16.25
N PHE A 83 -1.99 4.64 -16.61
CA PHE A 83 -2.57 4.19 -17.87
C PHE A 83 -1.69 4.62 -19.06
N GLY A 84 -1.58 3.74 -20.05
CA GLY A 84 -0.61 3.81 -21.14
C GLY A 84 0.71 3.08 -20.86
N ASN A 85 1.10 2.88 -19.59
CA ASN A 85 2.41 2.30 -19.25
C ASN A 85 2.35 0.78 -19.03
N ALA A 86 2.57 0.02 -20.10
CA ALA A 86 2.50 -1.45 -20.08
C ALA A 86 3.61 -2.15 -19.27
N SER A 87 4.67 -1.44 -18.84
CA SER A 87 5.73 -2.04 -18.01
C SER A 87 5.34 -2.14 -16.52
N LEU A 88 4.29 -1.43 -16.11
CA LEU A 88 3.84 -1.41 -14.71
C LEU A 88 2.67 -2.39 -14.49
N LYS A 89 2.62 -2.96 -13.29
CA LYS A 89 1.54 -3.87 -12.86
C LYS A 89 1.11 -3.56 -11.44
N ARG A 90 -0.21 -3.64 -11.22
CA ARG A 90 -0.82 -3.53 -9.89
C ARG A 90 -0.71 -4.87 -9.18
N THR A 91 0.33 -5.03 -8.38
CA THR A 91 0.68 -6.31 -7.73
C THR A 91 0.98 -6.18 -6.24
N HIS A 92 1.15 -4.96 -5.73
CA HIS A 92 1.51 -4.75 -4.33
C HIS A 92 0.58 -3.75 -3.65
N LEU A 93 0.28 -4.04 -2.39
CA LEU A 93 -0.35 -3.12 -1.48
C LEU A 93 0.70 -2.49 -0.56
N ILE A 94 0.61 -1.18 -0.46
CA ILE A 94 1.41 -0.33 0.43
C ILE A 94 0.56 -0.05 1.65
N LEU A 95 1.07 -0.43 2.82
CA LEU A 95 0.32 -0.48 4.06
C LEU A 95 1.05 0.34 5.12
N PRO A 96 0.77 1.65 5.20
CA PRO A 96 1.19 2.48 6.31
C PRO A 96 0.63 2.00 7.65
N CYS A 97 1.50 1.88 8.64
CA CYS A 97 1.18 1.51 10.02
C CYS A 97 1.18 2.79 10.85
N LEU A 98 -0.02 3.20 11.27
CA LEU A 98 -0.23 4.52 11.85
C LEU A 98 0.51 4.70 13.17
N ASN A 99 0.53 3.67 14.02
CA ASN A 99 1.01 3.79 15.39
C ASN A 99 2.49 3.43 15.54
N SER A 100 3.04 2.58 14.66
CA SER A 100 4.43 2.14 14.73
C SER A 100 5.38 2.87 13.80
N ASP A 101 4.89 3.76 12.94
CA ASP A 101 5.64 4.41 11.85
C ASP A 101 6.18 3.45 10.77
N ARG A 102 5.81 2.17 10.80
CA ARG A 102 6.25 1.19 9.82
C ARG A 102 5.47 1.33 8.51
N ILE A 103 6.06 0.85 7.42
CA ILE A 103 5.32 0.65 6.17
C ILE A 103 5.57 -0.78 5.67
N TYR A 104 4.50 -1.54 5.49
CA TYR A 104 4.58 -2.86 4.85
C TYR A 104 4.28 -2.77 3.36
N ILE A 105 5.01 -3.57 2.57
CA ILE A 105 4.72 -3.80 1.15
C ILE A 105 4.43 -5.28 0.97
N VAL A 106 3.18 -5.58 0.65
CA VAL A 106 2.68 -6.96 0.50
C VAL A 106 2.40 -7.22 -0.97
N ASN A 107 2.99 -8.28 -1.52
CA ASN A 107 2.65 -8.80 -2.83
C ASN A 107 1.33 -9.55 -2.76
N VAL A 108 0.41 -9.16 -3.64
CA VAL A 108 -0.94 -9.70 -3.77
C VAL A 108 -1.26 -10.13 -5.19
N GLU A 109 -0.25 -10.34 -6.06
CA GLU A 109 -0.44 -10.82 -7.43
C GLU A 109 -1.12 -12.20 -7.48
N ASN A 110 -0.92 -13.01 -6.44
CA ASN A 110 -1.69 -14.22 -6.18
C ASN A 110 -2.45 -14.07 -4.85
N GLU A 111 -3.77 -13.86 -4.92
CA GLU A 111 -4.63 -13.69 -3.74
C GLU A 111 -4.69 -14.90 -2.81
N ARG A 112 -4.22 -16.08 -3.25
CA ARG A 112 -4.15 -17.31 -2.45
C ARG A 112 -2.76 -17.53 -1.83
N ASP A 113 -1.78 -16.72 -2.19
CA ASP A 113 -0.39 -16.80 -1.72
C ASP A 113 0.20 -15.39 -1.57
N MET A 114 -0.48 -14.54 -0.78
CA MET A 114 0.02 -13.20 -0.46
C MET A 114 1.29 -13.28 0.39
N ARG A 115 2.24 -12.36 0.17
CA ARG A 115 3.54 -12.38 0.86
C ARG A 115 3.98 -10.98 1.27
N LEU A 116 4.39 -10.82 2.52
CA LEU A 116 5.14 -9.63 2.95
C LEU A 116 6.51 -9.66 2.26
N GLU A 117 6.78 -8.67 1.40
CA GLU A 117 8.05 -8.59 0.66
C GLU A 117 9.01 -7.58 1.27
N VAL A 118 8.50 -6.44 1.72
CA VAL A 118 9.32 -5.37 2.28
C VAL A 118 8.68 -4.83 3.55
N THR A 119 9.54 -4.58 4.52
CA THR A 119 9.24 -3.80 5.71
C THR A 119 10.14 -2.57 5.69
N ILE A 120 9.54 -1.39 5.67
CA ILE A 120 10.26 -0.13 5.89
C ILE A 120 10.15 0.18 7.37
N GLU A 121 11.31 0.24 8.00
CA GLU A 121 11.48 0.40 9.45
C GLU A 121 11.33 1.87 9.88
N PRO A 122 10.79 2.16 11.08
CA PRO A 122 10.53 3.51 11.58
C PRO A 122 11.72 4.45 11.53
N GLU A 123 12.91 3.92 11.82
CA GLU A 123 14.16 4.68 11.88
C GLU A 123 14.42 5.43 10.57
N LEU A 124 14.07 4.81 9.43
CA LEU A 124 14.23 5.45 8.13
C LEU A 124 13.30 6.65 7.96
N LEU A 125 12.07 6.61 8.47
CA LEU A 125 11.18 7.78 8.44
C LEU A 125 11.70 8.87 9.40
N HIS A 126 12.21 8.47 10.56
CA HIS A 126 12.72 9.40 11.56
C HIS A 126 13.97 10.16 11.11
N GLU A 127 14.80 9.59 10.21
CA GLU A 127 15.89 10.31 9.55
C GLU A 127 15.42 11.56 8.77
N TYR A 128 14.18 11.53 8.25
CA TYR A 128 13.53 12.65 7.57
C TYR A 128 12.68 13.51 8.51
N ASN A 129 12.77 13.25 9.82
CA ASN A 129 11.98 13.88 10.86
C ASN A 129 10.46 13.75 10.59
N ILE A 130 9.97 12.57 10.21
CA ILE A 130 8.54 12.33 9.91
C ILE A 130 8.05 11.04 10.56
N SER A 131 6.75 10.98 10.86
CA SER A 131 6.06 9.85 11.51
C SER A 131 4.57 9.83 11.13
N PHE A 132 3.83 8.85 11.66
CA PHE A 132 2.41 8.61 11.44
C PHE A 132 2.08 8.50 9.94
N PRO A 133 2.66 7.53 9.21
CA PRO A 133 2.36 7.33 7.81
C PRO A 133 0.89 6.89 7.69
N HIS A 134 0.14 7.54 6.81
CA HIS A 134 -1.31 7.42 6.76
C HIS A 134 -1.81 6.99 5.37
N THR A 135 -2.13 7.92 4.48
CA THR A 135 -2.68 7.65 3.16
C THR A 135 -1.58 7.41 2.12
N ALA A 136 -1.64 6.29 1.40
CA ALA A 136 -0.76 5.98 0.29
C ALA A 136 -1.49 6.13 -1.07
N HIS A 137 -0.83 6.77 -2.04
CA HIS A 137 -1.36 7.02 -3.39
C HIS A 137 -0.30 6.77 -4.47
N CYS A 138 -0.68 6.01 -5.50
CA CYS A 138 0.09 5.83 -6.73
C CYS A 138 0.08 7.10 -7.59
N LEU A 139 1.25 7.52 -8.07
CA LEU A 139 1.45 8.67 -8.96
C LEU A 139 1.61 8.20 -10.42
N ALA A 140 1.45 9.12 -11.38
CA ALA A 140 1.46 8.82 -12.81
C ALA A 140 2.85 8.48 -13.38
N ASP A 141 3.92 8.85 -12.66
CA ASP A 141 5.31 8.53 -12.98
C ASP A 141 5.74 7.14 -12.47
N GLY A 142 4.82 6.41 -11.84
CA GLY A 142 5.07 5.09 -11.24
C GLY A 142 5.62 5.14 -9.82
N ASP A 143 5.74 6.32 -9.21
CA ASP A 143 6.09 6.44 -7.80
C ASP A 143 4.85 6.33 -6.89
N ILE A 144 5.08 6.18 -5.59
CA ILE A 144 4.05 6.10 -4.57
C ILE A 144 4.30 7.18 -3.54
N MET A 145 3.26 7.96 -3.27
CA MET A 145 3.26 9.05 -2.33
C MET A 145 2.54 8.64 -1.05
N ILE A 146 3.15 8.85 0.11
CA ILE A 146 2.54 8.57 1.42
C ILE A 146 2.46 9.85 2.24
N SER A 147 1.27 10.15 2.76
CA SER A 147 1.05 11.26 3.70
C SER A 147 1.57 10.92 5.10
N MET A 148 2.23 11.86 5.77
CA MET A 148 2.71 11.76 7.15
C MET A 148 1.99 12.79 8.01
N LEU A 149 1.61 12.42 9.25
CA LEU A 149 0.87 13.30 10.15
C LEU A 149 1.74 13.98 11.22
N GLY A 150 2.96 13.48 11.48
CA GLY A 150 3.82 13.98 12.55
C GLY A 150 5.29 14.13 12.17
N ASP A 151 6.06 14.74 13.07
CA ASP A 151 7.53 14.66 13.09
C ASP A 151 8.04 13.43 13.84
N ALA A 152 9.36 13.18 13.86
CA ALA A 152 9.92 12.00 14.52
C ALA A 152 9.64 11.93 16.05
N GLU A 153 9.22 13.02 16.68
CA GLU A 153 8.83 13.05 18.09
C GLU A 153 7.32 12.87 18.28
N GLY A 154 6.57 12.69 17.18
CA GLY A 154 5.13 12.53 17.16
C GLY A 154 4.36 13.83 17.39
N ASN A 155 5.01 14.98 17.27
CA ASN A 155 4.31 16.25 17.29
C ASN A 155 3.68 16.52 15.93
N ASN A 156 2.53 17.19 15.93
CA ASN A 156 2.04 17.82 14.71
C ASN A 156 3.11 18.82 14.26
N LYS A 157 3.65 18.64 13.06
CA LYS A 157 4.52 19.66 12.48
C LYS A 157 3.67 20.85 12.05
N ASP A 158 3.33 21.73 12.98
CA ASP A 158 2.80 23.03 12.64
C ASP A 158 3.18 24.12 13.64
N LYS A 159 3.75 25.20 13.10
CA LYS A 159 3.42 26.51 13.63
C LYS A 159 1.94 26.78 13.38
N PRO A 160 1.25 27.48 14.28
CA PRO A 160 -0.20 27.60 14.24
C PRO A 160 -0.61 28.56 13.12
N ARG A 161 -0.95 28.07 11.90
CA ARG A 161 -1.96 28.66 10.99
C ARG A 161 -2.10 28.12 9.56
N ASP A 162 -1.36 27.11 9.10
CA ASP A 162 -1.58 26.58 7.74
C ASP A 162 -2.08 25.13 7.79
N TYR A 163 -3.24 24.88 7.19
CA TYR A 163 -3.96 23.59 7.20
C TYR A 163 -3.31 22.49 6.33
N ASP A 164 -2.02 22.60 6.03
CA ASP A 164 -1.29 21.77 5.06
C ASP A 164 -0.10 21.01 5.70
N SER A 165 -0.20 20.59 6.96
CA SER A 165 0.84 19.81 7.67
C SER A 165 0.93 18.34 7.25
N ILE A 166 0.42 17.99 6.07
CA ILE A 166 0.57 16.66 5.50
C ILE A 166 1.83 16.63 4.64
N TYR A 167 2.83 15.86 5.08
CA TYR A 167 4.07 15.66 4.32
C TYR A 167 3.93 14.47 3.41
N PHE A 168 4.56 14.55 2.25
CA PHE A 168 4.51 13.48 1.27
C PHE A 168 5.91 12.93 1.02
N VAL A 169 6.06 11.61 1.14
CA VAL A 169 7.31 10.92 0.80
C VAL A 169 7.09 9.89 -0.29
N SER A 170 8.05 9.84 -1.20
CA SER A 170 8.18 8.83 -2.24
C SER A 170 8.66 7.50 -1.65
N VAL A 171 7.94 6.41 -1.92
CA VAL A 171 8.41 5.06 -1.55
C VAL A 171 9.69 4.71 -2.30
N ARG A 172 9.85 5.17 -3.54
CA ARG A 172 11.09 4.96 -4.30
C ARG A 172 12.29 5.59 -3.58
N LEU A 173 12.15 6.79 -3.03
CA LEU A 173 13.19 7.45 -2.24
C LEU A 173 13.56 6.63 -1.01
N LEU A 174 12.58 6.13 -0.26
CA LEU A 174 12.82 5.29 0.92
C LEU A 174 13.58 4.01 0.55
N LEU A 175 13.15 3.32 -0.51
CA LEU A 175 13.79 2.08 -0.96
C LEU A 175 15.21 2.30 -1.50
N GLN A 176 15.46 3.44 -2.18
CA GLN A 176 16.82 3.80 -2.63
C GLN A 176 17.77 3.95 -1.45
N ASN A 177 17.33 4.58 -0.36
CA ASN A 177 18.13 4.71 0.84
C ASN A 177 18.33 3.38 1.55
N MET A 178 17.33 2.49 1.59
CA MET A 178 17.52 1.13 2.11
C MET A 178 18.60 0.35 1.34
N ILE A 179 18.64 0.48 0.01
CA ILE A 179 19.70 -0.13 -0.81
C ILE A 179 21.05 0.54 -0.52
N SER A 180 21.08 1.87 -0.37
CA SER A 180 22.30 2.62 -0.06
C SER A 180 22.86 2.28 1.31
N ILE A 181 22.01 2.14 2.33
CA ILE A 181 22.40 1.74 3.69
C ILE A 181 22.96 0.32 3.66
N ARG A 182 22.27 -0.63 3.02
CA ARG A 182 22.79 -2.01 2.85
C ARG A 182 24.11 -2.07 2.11
N ALA A 183 24.36 -1.17 1.15
CA ALA A 183 25.64 -1.12 0.43
C ALA A 183 26.78 -0.42 1.22
N MET A 184 26.48 0.19 2.37
CA MET A 184 27.47 0.78 3.28
C MET A 184 27.86 -0.16 4.43
N ASP A 185 27.10 -1.24 4.64
CA ASP A 185 27.32 -2.25 5.69
C ASP A 185 28.18 -3.47 5.24
N ASP A 186 28.78 -3.41 4.05
CA ASP A 186 29.69 -4.43 3.49
C ASP A 186 31.19 -4.04 3.52
#